data_AF-R9MJ77-F1
#
_entry.id   AF-R9MJ77-F1
#
_cell.length_a   1.000
_cell.length_b   1.000
_cell.length_c   1.000
_cell.angle_alpha   90.00
_cell.angle_beta   90.00
_cell.angle_gamma   90.00
#
_symmetry.space_group_name_H-M   'P 1'
#
loop_
_entity.id
_entity.type
_entity.pdbx_description
1 polymer ?
#
loop_
_entity_poly.entity_id
_entity_poly.type
_entity_poly.pdbx_seq_one_letter_code
_entity_poly.pdbx_strand_id
1 'polypeptide(L)'
;MLLRQYKRVRSKRKKKFVYKDIKEVYTIVLFEQSTSAFHQFPDTYLHYFEQKSNTGIEINLLQKYLFVPLDIFREIQQNKHIRIENRLEAWLAFLSMDEPEAVISVIEKYSDFKAMYGQIYEICQNIEEVMGMFSKELRELDRNTVQLMIDEMQEELNQVKRKVEEEKQKAEEEKCKAEKEKRKAEEKDYELEQERKELEKTRKAYEKALERIAKLEKLS
;
A
#
# COMPACT_ATOMS: atom_id res chain seq x y z
N MET A 1 -7.57 -3.26 10.85
CA MET A 1 -7.35 -4.55 11.55
C MET A 1 -6.14 -5.36 11.05
N LEU A 2 -5.76 -5.32 9.76
CA LEU A 2 -4.54 -6.00 9.24
C LEU A 2 -3.23 -5.55 9.89
N LEU A 3 -3.07 -4.24 10.08
CA LEU A 3 -1.89 -3.63 10.72
C LEU A 3 -1.65 -4.15 12.16
N ARG A 4 -2.71 -4.52 12.90
CA ARG A 4 -2.59 -5.11 14.24
C ARG A 4 -2.04 -6.54 14.19
N GLN A 5 -2.43 -7.35 13.21
CA GLN A 5 -1.85 -8.69 13.02
C GLN A 5 -0.37 -8.59 12.57
N TYR A 6 -0.08 -7.66 11.66
CA TYR A 6 1.28 -7.35 11.22
C TYR A 6 2.23 -7.04 12.39
N LYS A 7 1.79 -6.21 13.37
CA LYS A 7 2.55 -5.89 14.58
C LYS A 7 2.88 -7.13 15.44
N ARG A 8 1.94 -8.07 15.61
CA ARG A 8 2.13 -9.30 16.40
C ARG A 8 3.11 -10.29 15.76
N VAL A 9 3.13 -10.35 14.42
CA VAL A 9 3.98 -11.28 13.68
C VAL A 9 5.38 -10.71 13.48
N ARG A 10 5.50 -9.40 13.20
CA ARG A 10 6.77 -8.70 13.04
C ARG A 10 7.59 -8.63 14.34
N SER A 11 6.94 -8.47 15.50
CA SER A 11 7.63 -8.45 16.80
C SER A 11 8.27 -9.80 17.17
N LYS A 12 7.71 -10.91 16.68
CA LYS A 12 8.23 -12.28 16.92
C LYS A 12 9.31 -12.71 15.93
N ARG A 13 9.35 -12.20 14.69
CA ARG A 13 10.28 -12.64 13.64
C ARG A 13 11.17 -11.49 13.15
N LYS A 14 12.21 -11.19 13.91
CA LYS A 14 13.06 -9.99 13.79
C LYS A 14 13.92 -9.82 12.52
N LYS A 15 13.80 -10.58 11.42
CA LYS A 15 14.62 -10.30 10.20
C LYS A 15 14.32 -11.03 8.87
N LYS A 16 13.31 -11.90 8.75
CA LYS A 16 12.91 -12.49 7.44
C LYS A 16 11.40 -12.69 7.41
N PHE A 17 10.66 -11.68 6.99
CA PHE A 17 9.22 -11.77 6.77
C PHE A 17 8.95 -11.65 5.28
N VAL A 18 8.31 -12.65 4.70
CA VAL A 18 7.85 -12.65 3.29
C VAL A 18 6.33 -12.54 3.34
N TYR A 19 5.76 -11.63 2.54
CA TYR A 19 4.32 -11.31 2.48
C TYR A 19 3.39 -12.53 2.29
N LYS A 20 3.94 -13.67 1.86
CA LYS A 20 3.23 -14.95 1.63
C LYS A 20 2.71 -15.64 2.91
N ASP A 21 3.09 -15.20 4.10
CA ASP A 21 2.65 -15.79 5.38
C ASP A 21 1.43 -15.10 6.02
N ILE A 22 0.82 -14.09 5.35
CA ILE A 22 -0.31 -13.35 5.90
C ILE A 22 -1.61 -14.12 5.64
N LYS A 23 -2.31 -14.51 6.72
CA LYS A 23 -3.63 -15.15 6.65
C LYS A 23 -4.69 -14.14 6.19
N GLU A 24 -5.69 -14.61 5.45
CA GLU A 24 -6.86 -13.81 5.08
C GLU A 24 -7.52 -13.20 6.33
N VAL A 25 -7.81 -11.91 6.26
CA VAL A 25 -8.44 -11.13 7.32
C VAL A 25 -9.89 -10.87 6.92
N TYR A 26 -10.80 -11.36 7.76
CA TYR A 26 -12.23 -11.09 7.65
C TYR A 26 -12.57 -9.84 8.47
N THR A 27 -13.20 -8.87 7.83
CA THR A 27 -13.82 -7.72 8.48
C THR A 27 -15.32 -7.90 8.44
N ILE A 28 -15.92 -8.11 9.61
CA ILE A 28 -17.37 -8.19 9.75
C ILE A 28 -17.88 -6.80 10.15
N VAL A 29 -18.84 -6.27 9.41
CA VAL A 29 -19.47 -4.98 9.66
C VAL A 29 -20.94 -5.23 9.97
N LEU A 30 -21.35 -4.87 11.19
CA LEU A 30 -22.73 -4.98 11.64
C LEU A 30 -23.41 -3.63 11.46
N PHE A 31 -24.57 -3.62 10.81
CA PHE A 31 -25.38 -2.42 10.62
C PHE A 31 -26.60 -2.49 11.52
N GLU A 32 -26.70 -1.58 12.47
CA GLU A 32 -27.88 -1.47 13.35
C GLU A 32 -29.13 -1.02 12.56
N GLN A 33 -28.92 -0.10 11.62
CA GLN A 33 -29.88 0.32 10.60
C GLN A 33 -29.14 0.33 9.26
N SER A 34 -29.61 -0.48 8.32
CA SER A 34 -28.98 -0.69 7.03
C SER A 34 -29.48 0.29 5.97
N THR A 35 -28.70 0.48 4.92
CA THR A 35 -29.10 1.35 3.80
C THR A 35 -30.17 0.70 2.94
N SER A 36 -30.90 1.50 2.15
CA SER A 36 -31.94 1.01 1.24
C SER A 36 -31.46 -0.02 0.22
N ALA A 37 -30.16 -0.08 -0.07
CA ALA A 37 -29.56 -1.08 -0.95
C ALA A 37 -29.70 -2.50 -0.38
N PHE A 38 -29.58 -2.68 0.94
CA PHE A 38 -29.74 -3.99 1.59
C PHE A 38 -31.20 -4.44 1.60
N HIS A 39 -32.13 -3.50 1.74
CA HIS A 39 -33.57 -3.77 1.73
C HIS A 39 -34.10 -4.28 0.38
N GLN A 40 -33.29 -4.22 -0.69
CA GLN A 40 -33.61 -4.91 -1.96
C GLN A 40 -33.53 -6.44 -1.83
N PHE A 41 -32.88 -6.94 -0.77
CA PHE A 41 -32.70 -8.35 -0.46
C PHE A 41 -33.24 -8.66 0.96
N PRO A 42 -34.55 -8.53 1.21
CA PRO A 42 -35.12 -8.59 2.57
C PRO A 42 -34.97 -9.96 3.24
N ASP A 43 -34.73 -11.02 2.47
CA ASP A 43 -34.55 -12.38 3.00
C ASP A 43 -33.07 -12.71 3.28
N THR A 44 -32.14 -11.78 3.03
CA THR A 44 -30.69 -12.00 3.16
C THR A 44 -30.08 -10.98 4.10
N TYR A 45 -29.42 -11.48 5.15
CA TYR A 45 -28.70 -10.67 6.13
C TYR A 45 -27.19 -10.95 6.14
N LEU A 46 -26.67 -11.75 5.22
CA LEU A 46 -25.24 -12.03 5.08
C LEU A 46 -24.77 -11.63 3.69
N HIS A 47 -24.05 -10.53 3.59
CA HIS A 47 -23.53 -10.04 2.31
C HIS A 47 -22.01 -10.15 2.29
N TYR A 48 -21.51 -11.08 1.50
CA TYR A 48 -20.08 -11.29 1.29
C TYR A 48 -19.58 -10.37 0.18
N PHE A 49 -18.57 -9.57 0.50
CA PHE A 49 -17.95 -8.64 -0.42
C PHE A 49 -16.49 -9.01 -0.66
N GLU A 50 -16.15 -9.06 -1.94
CA GLU A 50 -14.80 -9.24 -2.44
C GLU A 50 -14.41 -8.03 -3.29
N GLN A 51 -13.19 -7.54 -3.09
CA GLN A 51 -12.66 -6.44 -3.90
C GLN A 51 -12.25 -6.97 -5.27
N LYS A 52 -12.70 -6.28 -6.33
CA LYS A 52 -12.28 -6.56 -7.71
C LYS A 52 -11.60 -5.34 -8.28
N SER A 53 -10.49 -5.54 -8.99
CA SER A 53 -9.85 -4.46 -9.72
C SER A 53 -10.75 -4.00 -10.88
N ASN A 54 -10.84 -2.69 -11.09
CA ASN A 54 -11.54 -2.12 -12.23
C ASN A 54 -10.93 -2.54 -13.58
N THR A 55 -9.66 -2.98 -13.58
CA THR A 55 -8.96 -3.49 -14.77
C THR A 55 -9.06 -5.00 -14.94
N GLY A 56 -9.73 -5.71 -14.04
CA GLY A 56 -9.81 -7.18 -14.06
C GLY A 56 -8.57 -7.91 -13.53
N ILE A 57 -7.59 -7.18 -12.99
CA ILE A 57 -6.43 -7.78 -12.33
C ILE A 57 -6.89 -8.53 -11.07
N GLU A 58 -6.63 -9.85 -11.05
CA GLU A 58 -6.89 -10.71 -9.89
C GLU A 58 -5.70 -10.66 -8.93
N ILE A 59 -5.77 -9.78 -7.94
CA ILE A 59 -4.86 -9.75 -6.79
C ILE A 59 -5.65 -10.16 -5.55
N ASN A 60 -5.18 -11.19 -4.84
CA ASN A 60 -5.74 -11.52 -3.54
C ASN A 60 -5.26 -10.49 -2.50
N LEU A 61 -6.11 -9.50 -2.22
CA LEU A 61 -5.85 -8.46 -1.22
C LEU A 61 -5.96 -8.96 0.23
N LEU A 62 -6.22 -10.27 0.44
CA LEU A 62 -6.35 -10.92 1.75
C LEU A 62 -7.43 -10.29 2.66
N GLN A 63 -8.26 -9.39 2.14
CA GLN A 63 -9.33 -8.69 2.86
C GLN A 63 -10.67 -9.15 2.34
N LYS A 64 -11.41 -9.86 3.19
CA LYS A 64 -12.79 -10.25 2.93
C LYS A 64 -13.71 -9.47 3.84
N TYR A 65 -14.80 -8.94 3.28
CA TYR A 65 -15.78 -8.17 4.03
C TYR A 65 -17.08 -8.97 4.12
N LEU A 66 -17.66 -9.00 5.31
CA LEU A 66 -19.00 -9.53 5.55
C LEU A 66 -19.83 -8.42 6.15
N PHE A 67 -20.84 -7.97 5.41
CA PHE A 67 -21.78 -6.96 5.88
C PHE A 67 -23.05 -7.66 6.36
N VAL A 68 -23.49 -7.31 7.57
CA VAL A 68 -24.62 -7.94 8.24
C VAL A 68 -25.61 -6.86 8.69
N PRO A 69 -26.71 -6.66 7.93
CA PRO A 69 -27.83 -5.80 8.36
C PRO A 69 -28.63 -6.47 9.48
N LEU A 70 -28.50 -5.95 10.71
CA LEU A 70 -29.16 -6.49 11.90
C LEU A 70 -30.65 -6.15 11.95
N ASP A 71 -31.05 -5.02 11.38
CA ASP A 71 -32.44 -4.65 11.13
C ASP A 71 -33.18 -5.70 10.29
N ILE A 72 -32.62 -6.07 9.14
CA ILE A 72 -33.20 -7.10 8.26
C ILE A 72 -33.21 -8.46 8.97
N PHE A 73 -32.14 -8.80 9.68
CA PHE A 73 -32.09 -10.03 10.48
C PHE A 73 -33.24 -10.09 11.51
N ARG A 74 -33.47 -9.00 12.25
CA ARG A 74 -34.57 -8.92 13.23
C ARG A 74 -35.93 -9.08 12.58
N GLU A 75 -36.18 -8.42 11.45
CA GLU A 75 -37.44 -8.57 10.71
C GLU A 75 -37.69 -10.02 10.30
N ILE A 76 -36.67 -10.70 9.76
CA ILE A 76 -36.74 -12.13 9.42
C ILE A 76 -37.08 -12.97 10.66
N GLN A 77 -36.42 -12.72 11.79
CA GLN A 77 -36.66 -13.48 13.01
C GLN A 77 -38.04 -13.22 13.61
N GLN A 78 -38.52 -11.98 13.60
CA GLN A 78 -39.87 -11.64 14.05
C GLN A 78 -40.93 -12.36 13.20
N ASN A 79 -40.76 -12.38 11.87
CA ASN A 79 -41.65 -13.14 10.97
C ASN A 79 -41.63 -14.65 11.26
N LYS A 80 -40.48 -15.19 11.69
CA LYS A 80 -40.30 -16.58 12.10
C LYS A 80 -40.71 -16.88 13.55
N HIS A 81 -41.31 -15.92 14.27
CA HIS A 81 -41.64 -16.06 15.69
C HIS A 81 -40.41 -16.37 16.57
N ILE A 82 -39.28 -15.70 16.27
CA ILE A 82 -38.03 -15.72 17.06
C ILE A 82 -37.51 -17.15 17.25
N ARG A 83 -37.28 -17.83 16.12
CA ARG A 83 -36.79 -19.21 16.10
C ARG A 83 -35.32 -19.24 15.70
N ILE A 84 -34.44 -19.36 16.69
CA ILE A 84 -33.00 -19.45 16.47
C ILE A 84 -32.64 -20.85 15.97
N GLU A 85 -32.26 -20.97 14.71
CA GLU A 85 -32.02 -22.25 14.05
C GLU A 85 -30.58 -22.75 14.24
N ASN A 86 -29.61 -21.85 14.31
CA ASN A 86 -28.19 -22.21 14.37
C ASN A 86 -27.39 -21.26 15.28
N ARG A 87 -26.10 -21.57 15.46
CA ARG A 87 -25.22 -20.82 16.36
C ARG A 87 -24.87 -19.43 15.83
N LEU A 88 -24.86 -19.24 14.50
CA LEU A 88 -24.64 -17.91 13.91
C LEU A 88 -25.81 -16.99 14.26
N GLU A 89 -27.04 -17.46 14.07
CA GLU A 89 -28.24 -16.73 14.46
C GLU A 89 -28.28 -16.45 15.96
N ALA A 90 -27.80 -17.38 16.80
CA ALA A 90 -27.67 -17.14 18.24
C ALA A 90 -26.72 -15.97 18.54
N TRP A 91 -25.58 -15.87 17.84
CA TRP A 91 -24.67 -14.73 17.98
C TRP A 91 -25.30 -13.42 17.49
N LEU A 92 -26.02 -13.46 16.37
CA LEU A 92 -26.69 -12.26 15.86
C LEU A 92 -27.82 -11.80 16.79
N ALA A 93 -28.64 -12.73 17.29
CA ALA A 93 -29.66 -12.44 18.29
C ALA A 93 -29.04 -11.89 19.58
N PHE A 94 -27.95 -12.49 20.06
CA PHE A 94 -27.20 -11.99 21.21
C PHE A 94 -26.69 -10.55 21.05
N LEU A 95 -26.31 -10.16 19.84
CA LEU A 95 -25.77 -8.82 19.55
C LEU A 95 -26.84 -7.77 19.23
N SER A 96 -28.07 -8.19 18.94
CA SER A 96 -29.06 -7.29 18.29
C SER A 96 -30.49 -7.40 18.82
N MET A 97 -30.80 -8.36 19.70
CA MET A 97 -32.13 -8.61 20.24
C MET A 97 -32.10 -8.65 21.77
N ASP A 98 -32.93 -7.81 22.39
CA ASP A 98 -33.07 -7.72 23.85
C ASP A 98 -34.40 -8.31 24.36
N GLU A 99 -35.24 -8.80 23.45
CA GLU A 99 -36.55 -9.39 23.75
C GLU A 99 -36.36 -10.65 24.62
N PRO A 100 -37.09 -10.79 25.76
CA PRO A 100 -36.95 -11.95 26.65
C PRO A 100 -37.11 -13.29 25.93
N GLU A 101 -38.03 -13.37 24.96
CA GLU A 101 -38.29 -14.55 24.15
C GLU A 101 -37.06 -14.96 23.35
N ALA A 102 -36.34 -13.99 22.76
CA ALA A 102 -35.11 -14.22 22.01
C ALA A 102 -33.99 -14.69 22.94
N VAL A 103 -33.82 -14.02 24.08
CA VAL A 103 -32.81 -14.37 25.09
C VAL A 103 -33.02 -15.79 25.62
N ILE A 104 -34.27 -16.16 25.93
CA ILE A 104 -34.64 -17.52 26.37
C ILE A 104 -34.34 -18.52 25.24
N SER A 105 -34.80 -18.25 24.01
CA SER A 105 -34.58 -19.09 22.83
C SER A 105 -33.08 -19.37 22.59
N VAL A 106 -32.23 -18.37 22.77
CA VAL A 106 -30.77 -18.51 22.68
C VAL A 106 -30.21 -19.34 23.83
N ILE A 107 -30.56 -19.04 25.08
CA ILE A 107 -30.00 -19.72 26.27
C ILE A 107 -30.43 -21.19 26.35
N GLU A 108 -31.69 -21.49 26.03
CA GLU A 108 -32.21 -22.86 26.04
C GLU A 108 -31.45 -23.74 25.04
N LYS A 109 -31.12 -23.20 23.88
CA LYS A 109 -30.41 -23.92 22.83
C LYS A 109 -28.89 -23.91 23.02
N TYR A 110 -28.34 -22.82 23.55
CA TYR A 110 -26.91 -22.58 23.74
C TYR A 110 -26.65 -22.01 25.14
N SER A 111 -26.46 -22.89 26.11
CA SER A 111 -26.33 -22.54 27.53
C SER A 111 -25.09 -21.71 27.86
N ASP A 112 -24.08 -21.70 27.00
CA ASP A 112 -22.88 -20.87 27.13
C ASP A 112 -23.20 -19.36 27.03
N PHE A 113 -24.28 -18.99 26.34
CA PHE A 113 -24.72 -17.60 26.27
C PHE A 113 -25.28 -17.06 27.58
N LYS A 114 -25.72 -17.92 28.51
CA LYS A 114 -26.28 -17.47 29.80
C LYS A 114 -25.28 -16.65 30.61
N ALA A 115 -24.04 -17.11 30.68
CA ALA A 115 -22.98 -16.39 31.38
C ALA A 115 -22.65 -15.06 30.68
N MET A 116 -22.69 -15.04 29.35
CA MET A 116 -22.39 -13.84 28.55
C MET A 116 -23.49 -12.77 28.72
N TYR A 117 -24.77 -13.15 28.67
CA TYR A 117 -25.89 -12.24 28.95
C TYR A 117 -25.83 -11.67 30.37
N GLY A 118 -25.47 -12.49 31.37
CA GLY A 118 -25.28 -12.02 32.75
C GLY A 118 -24.18 -10.96 32.85
N GLN A 119 -23.03 -11.19 32.22
CA GLN A 119 -21.92 -10.22 32.21
C GLN A 119 -22.30 -8.91 31.51
N ILE A 120 -22.97 -8.99 30.35
CA ILE A 120 -23.44 -7.77 29.66
C ILE A 120 -24.42 -7.00 30.53
N TYR A 121 -25.34 -7.69 31.21
CA TYR A 121 -26.30 -7.05 32.09
C TYR A 121 -25.62 -6.29 33.24
N GLU A 122 -24.59 -6.87 33.85
CA GLU A 122 -23.76 -6.19 34.87
C GLU A 122 -23.03 -4.97 34.29
N ILE A 123 -22.48 -5.09 33.08
CA ILE A 123 -21.81 -3.98 32.38
C ILE A 123 -22.81 -2.84 32.07
N CYS A 124 -24.01 -3.17 31.60
CA CYS A 124 -25.08 -2.22 31.32
C CYS A 124 -25.63 -1.52 32.58
N GLN A 125 -25.39 -2.04 33.78
CA GLN A 125 -25.69 -1.33 35.01
C GLN A 125 -24.65 -0.25 35.36
N ASN A 126 -23.47 -0.27 34.72
CA ASN A 126 -22.35 0.64 34.99
C ASN A 126 -21.92 1.41 33.72
N ILE A 127 -22.90 2.01 33.04
CA ILE A 127 -22.75 2.66 31.72
C ILE A 127 -21.72 3.81 31.71
N GLU A 128 -21.57 4.56 32.81
CA GLU A 128 -20.63 5.70 32.88
C GLU A 128 -19.16 5.27 32.74
N GLU A 129 -18.77 4.15 33.37
CA GLU A 129 -17.41 3.62 33.31
C GLU A 129 -17.08 3.06 31.92
N VAL A 130 -18.06 2.44 31.27
CA VAL A 130 -17.98 1.84 29.93
C VAL A 130 -17.81 2.90 28.84
N MET A 131 -18.57 4.01 28.91
CA MET A 131 -18.40 5.14 27.98
C MET A 131 -17.00 5.77 28.07
N GLY A 132 -16.40 5.79 29.27
CA GLY A 132 -15.03 6.26 29.48
C GLY A 132 -13.95 5.39 28.81
N MET A 133 -14.19 4.08 28.70
CA MET A 133 -13.27 3.12 28.06
C MET A 133 -13.34 3.18 26.53
N PHE A 134 -14.54 3.19 25.94
CA PHE A 134 -14.72 3.29 24.48
C PHE A 134 -14.10 4.57 23.89
N SER A 135 -14.21 5.70 24.59
CA SER A 135 -13.63 6.99 24.17
C SER A 135 -12.09 6.97 24.11
N LYS A 136 -11.44 6.23 25.02
CA LYS A 136 -9.98 6.06 25.02
C LYS A 136 -9.51 5.14 23.90
N GLU A 137 -10.21 4.03 23.68
CA GLU A 137 -9.85 3.05 22.64
C GLU A 137 -10.06 3.58 21.22
N LEU A 138 -11.14 4.35 20.98
CA LEU A 138 -11.36 5.03 19.69
C LEU A 138 -10.26 6.06 19.40
N ARG A 139 -9.87 6.84 20.42
CA ARG A 139 -8.84 7.89 20.30
C ARG A 139 -7.43 7.31 20.07
N GLU A 140 -7.16 6.11 20.57
CA GLU A 140 -5.92 5.37 20.28
C GLU A 140 -5.92 4.72 18.89
N LEU A 141 -7.08 4.34 18.34
CA LEU A 141 -7.19 3.77 16.99
C LEU A 141 -6.88 4.78 15.88
N ASP A 142 -7.36 6.02 16.00
CA ASP A 142 -7.14 7.07 15.00
C ASP A 142 -5.69 7.59 14.98
N ARG A 143 -5.10 7.84 16.16
CA ARG A 143 -3.72 8.34 16.26
C ARG A 143 -2.68 7.34 15.75
N ASN A 144 -2.92 6.05 15.94
CA ASN A 144 -1.94 5.02 15.55
C ASN A 144 -2.02 4.66 14.06
N THR A 145 -3.18 4.80 13.41
CA THR A 145 -3.34 4.40 12.00
C THR A 145 -2.80 5.46 11.05
N VAL A 146 -3.07 6.74 11.32
CA VAL A 146 -2.58 7.85 10.50
C VAL A 146 -1.07 8.03 10.64
N GLN A 147 -0.53 7.93 11.87
CA GLN A 147 0.91 8.02 12.09
C GLN A 147 1.68 6.90 11.38
N LEU A 148 1.16 5.67 11.36
CA LEU A 148 1.78 4.53 10.65
C LEU A 148 1.76 4.69 9.13
N MET A 149 0.67 5.19 8.54
CA MET A 149 0.62 5.48 7.10
C MET A 149 1.58 6.61 6.72
N ILE A 150 1.71 7.63 7.57
CA ILE A 150 2.70 8.71 7.36
C ILE A 150 4.13 8.15 7.47
N ASP A 151 4.42 7.30 8.45
CA ASP A 151 5.77 6.75 8.63
C ASP A 151 6.18 5.83 7.47
N GLU A 152 5.28 4.98 6.94
CA GLU A 152 5.54 4.13 5.78
C GLU A 152 5.71 4.97 4.49
N MET A 153 4.85 5.98 4.26
CA MET A 153 5.01 6.90 3.14
C MET A 153 6.29 7.74 3.25
N GLN A 154 6.72 8.09 4.47
CA GLN A 154 7.95 8.84 4.71
C GLN A 154 9.20 7.97 4.47
N GLU A 155 9.16 6.68 4.82
CA GLU A 155 10.24 5.73 4.49
C GLU A 155 10.38 5.54 2.97
N GLU A 156 9.27 5.40 2.23
CA GLU A 156 9.28 5.33 0.77
C GLU A 156 9.82 6.61 0.13
N LEU A 157 9.36 7.78 0.59
CA LEU A 157 9.87 9.08 0.14
C LEU A 157 11.36 9.25 0.41
N ASN A 158 11.85 8.78 1.56
CA ASN A 158 13.26 8.85 1.90
C ASN A 158 14.11 7.91 1.02
N GLN A 159 13.60 6.72 0.68
CA GLN A 159 14.28 5.81 -0.25
C GLN A 159 14.33 6.38 -1.67
N VAL A 160 13.23 6.97 -2.15
CA VAL A 160 13.19 7.62 -3.46
C VAL A 160 14.14 8.82 -3.51
N LYS A 161 14.15 9.67 -2.47
CA LYS A 161 15.11 10.79 -2.37
C LYS A 161 16.56 10.32 -2.43
N ARG A 162 16.93 9.25 -1.72
CA ARG A 162 18.29 8.70 -1.78
C ARG A 162 18.67 8.21 -3.18
N LYS A 163 17.76 7.49 -3.86
CA LYS A 163 17.99 7.04 -5.25
C LYS A 163 18.16 8.22 -6.20
N VAL A 164 17.33 9.26 -6.06
CA VAL A 164 17.43 10.48 -6.88
C VAL A 164 18.76 11.22 -6.61
N GLU A 165 19.20 11.29 -5.36
CA GLU A 165 20.48 11.91 -5.02
C GLU A 165 21.68 11.13 -5.60
N GLU A 166 21.64 9.79 -5.52
CA GLU A 166 22.64 8.91 -6.13
C GLU A 166 22.67 9.03 -7.66
N GLU A 167 21.52 9.12 -8.32
CA GLU A 167 21.44 9.35 -9.76
C GLU A 167 21.93 10.74 -10.15
N LYS A 168 21.63 11.77 -9.36
CA LYS A 168 22.17 13.12 -9.60
C LYS A 168 23.68 13.15 -9.49
N GLN A 169 24.27 12.53 -8.46
CA GLN A 169 25.72 12.44 -8.31
C GLN A 169 26.37 11.72 -9.50
N LYS A 170 25.79 10.60 -9.95
CA LYS A 170 26.28 9.90 -11.15
C LYS A 170 26.19 10.75 -12.40
N ALA A 171 25.09 11.47 -12.61
CA ALA A 171 24.92 12.36 -13.76
C ALA A 171 25.92 13.53 -13.72
N GLU A 172 26.27 14.03 -12.53
CA GLU A 172 27.24 15.10 -12.35
C GLU A 172 28.69 14.62 -12.57
N GLU A 173 29.02 13.41 -12.14
CA GLU A 173 30.28 12.74 -12.47
C GLU A 173 30.42 12.50 -13.98
N GLU A 174 29.36 12.03 -14.65
CA GLU A 174 29.34 11.85 -16.10
C GLU A 174 29.52 13.17 -16.85
N LYS A 175 28.85 14.25 -16.40
CA LYS A 175 29.07 15.60 -16.97
C LYS A 175 30.52 16.06 -16.81
N CYS A 176 31.12 15.86 -15.65
CA CYS A 176 32.52 16.24 -15.43
C CYS A 176 33.49 15.44 -16.30
N LYS A 177 33.22 14.15 -16.51
CA LYS A 177 33.99 13.31 -17.44
C LYS A 177 33.84 13.79 -18.88
N ALA A 178 32.61 14.04 -19.33
CA ALA A 178 32.33 14.55 -20.67
C ALA A 178 33.00 15.91 -20.92
N GLU A 179 33.03 16.81 -19.92
CA GLU A 179 33.71 18.10 -20.07
C GLU A 179 35.24 17.94 -20.18
N LYS A 180 35.84 17.02 -19.42
CA LYS A 180 37.28 16.70 -19.53
C LYS A 180 37.61 16.10 -20.89
N GLU A 181 36.78 15.21 -21.42
CA GLU A 181 36.96 14.63 -22.75
C GLU A 181 36.84 15.71 -23.84
N LYS A 182 35.89 16.63 -23.70
CA LYS A 182 35.72 17.74 -24.63
C LYS A 182 36.94 18.65 -24.66
N ARG A 183 37.51 19.03 -23.51
CA ARG A 183 38.75 19.83 -23.47
C ARG A 183 39.93 19.11 -24.12
N LYS A 184 40.08 17.81 -23.88
CA LYS A 184 41.13 17.00 -24.54
C LYS A 184 40.94 16.93 -26.06
N ALA A 185 39.70 16.89 -26.53
CA ALA A 185 39.40 16.94 -27.96
C ALA A 185 39.78 18.30 -28.55
N GLU A 186 39.43 19.40 -27.88
CA GLU A 186 39.80 20.77 -28.28
C GLU A 186 41.33 20.98 -28.32
N GLU A 187 42.07 20.45 -27.35
CA GLU A 187 43.55 20.48 -27.34
C GLU A 187 44.14 19.73 -28.54
N LYS A 188 43.63 18.52 -28.83
CA LYS A 188 44.08 17.72 -29.97
C LYS A 188 43.76 18.39 -31.31
N ASP A 189 42.59 19.01 -31.44
CA ASP A 189 42.22 19.74 -32.65
C ASP A 189 43.18 20.91 -32.90
N TYR A 190 43.58 21.62 -31.84
CA TYR A 190 44.58 22.68 -31.94
C TYR A 190 45.96 22.17 -32.37
N GLU A 191 46.43 21.05 -31.81
CA GLU A 191 47.69 20.40 -32.21
C GLU A 191 47.67 19.97 -33.68
N LEU A 192 46.58 19.33 -34.12
CA LEU A 192 46.39 18.91 -35.51
C LEU A 192 46.39 20.11 -36.47
N GLU A 193 45.83 21.25 -36.06
CA GLU A 193 45.81 22.45 -36.88
C GLU A 193 47.20 23.09 -37.01
N GLN A 194 48.02 23.05 -35.96
CA GLN A 194 49.42 23.46 -36.02
C GLN A 194 50.24 22.54 -36.94
N GLU A 195 50.11 21.21 -36.80
CA GLU A 195 50.75 20.26 -37.70
C GLU A 195 50.34 20.48 -39.15
N ARG A 196 49.05 20.71 -39.43
CA ARG A 196 48.57 21.02 -40.79
C ARG A 196 49.25 22.26 -41.37
N LYS A 197 49.43 23.32 -40.59
CA LYS A 197 50.10 24.56 -41.04
C LYS A 197 51.58 24.31 -41.34
N GLU A 198 52.28 23.56 -40.51
CA GLU A 198 53.68 23.17 -40.76
C GLU A 198 53.81 22.27 -42.00
N LEU A 199 52.91 21.31 -42.18
CA LEU A 199 52.86 20.46 -43.36
C LEU A 199 52.60 21.26 -44.65
N GLU A 200 51.77 22.29 -44.58
CA GLU A 200 51.50 23.18 -45.72
C GLU A 200 52.72 24.06 -46.08
N LYS A 201 53.43 24.59 -45.08
CA LYS A 201 54.68 25.33 -45.29
C LYS A 201 55.75 24.47 -45.94
N THR A 202 55.95 23.26 -45.42
CA THR A 202 56.93 22.30 -45.95
C THR A 202 56.58 21.87 -47.38
N ARG A 203 55.30 21.60 -47.66
CA ARG A 203 54.81 21.33 -49.02
C ARG A 203 55.09 22.49 -49.98
N LYS A 204 54.79 23.74 -49.59
CA LYS A 204 55.07 24.93 -50.40
C LYS A 204 56.58 25.12 -50.65
N ALA A 205 57.42 24.82 -49.67
CA ALA A 205 58.87 24.87 -49.83
C ALA A 205 59.36 23.78 -50.82
N TYR A 206 58.78 22.58 -50.73
CA TYR A 206 59.08 21.47 -51.64
C TYR A 206 58.66 21.77 -53.09
N GLU A 207 57.46 22.32 -53.30
CA GLU A 207 57.00 22.78 -54.63
C GLU A 207 57.94 23.83 -55.23
N LYS A 208 58.37 24.82 -54.45
CA LYS A 208 59.37 25.82 -54.91
C LYS A 208 60.72 25.20 -55.25
N ALA A 209 61.16 24.19 -54.49
CA ALA A 209 62.41 23.49 -54.77
C ALA A 209 62.32 22.69 -56.08
N LEU A 210 61.20 21.99 -56.31
CA LEU A 210 60.92 21.29 -57.56
C LEU A 210 60.87 22.23 -58.77
N GLU A 211 60.21 23.39 -58.66
CA GLU A 211 60.22 24.40 -59.73
C GLU A 211 61.63 24.90 -60.05
N ARG A 212 62.48 25.02 -59.04
CA ARG A 212 63.86 25.50 -59.20
C ARG A 212 64.73 24.43 -59.88
N ILE A 213 64.55 23.16 -59.53
CA ILE A 213 65.18 22.02 -60.21
C ILE A 213 64.72 21.98 -61.68
N ALA A 214 63.41 22.06 -61.95
CA ALA A 214 62.87 22.06 -63.31
C ALA A 214 63.35 23.24 -64.18
N LYS A 215 63.62 24.41 -63.57
CA LYS A 215 64.24 25.56 -64.26
C LYS A 215 65.71 25.32 -64.59
N LEU A 216 66.45 24.66 -63.71
CA LEU A 216 67.85 24.30 -63.94
C LEU A 216 67.99 23.21 -65.02
N GLU A 217 67.06 22.25 -65.06
CA GLU A 217 67.01 21.22 -66.11
C GLU A 217 66.63 21.75 -67.50
N LYS A 218 65.91 22.89 -67.59
CA LYS A 218 65.61 23.56 -68.86
C LYS A 218 66.74 24.46 -69.40
N LEU A 219 67.77 24.71 -68.59
CA LEU A 219 68.94 25.52 -68.92
C LEU A 219 70.19 24.65 -69.22
N SER A 220 70.05 23.33 -69.12
CA SER A 220 70.98 22.31 -69.62
C SER A 220 70.50 21.74 -70.95
#